data_AF-A0A1H8V1E6-F1
#
_entry.id   AF-A0A1H8V1E6-F1
#
_cell.length_a   1.000
_cell.length_b   1.000
_cell.length_c   1.000
_cell.angle_alpha   90.00
_cell.angle_beta   90.00
_cell.angle_gamma   90.00
#
_symmetry.space_group_name_H-M   'P 1'
#
loop_
_entity.id
_entity.type
_entity.pdbx_description
1 polymer ?
#
loop_
_entity_poly.entity_id
_entity_poly.type
_entity_poly.pdbx_seq_one_letter_code
_entity_poly.pdbx_strand_id
1 'polypeptide(L)' 'MSAALESADTHPLTLFSDAIGLAAFTTTGTIVATQADIPVFGVVTIATINAVGGGAVADILLDRSPFILFDDFYR' A
#
# COMPACT_ATOMS: atom_id res chain seq x y z
N MET A 1 -11.20 -6.70 20.81
CA MET A 1 -11.03 -5.59 19.85
C MET A 1 -10.33 -5.99 18.55
N SER A 2 -10.18 -7.30 18.25
CA SER A 2 -9.64 -7.79 16.97
C SER A 2 -10.76 -8.28 16.02
N ALA A 3 -11.81 -8.91 16.56
CA ALA A 3 -12.95 -9.40 15.76
C ALA A 3 -13.79 -8.33 15.04
N ALA A 4 -13.78 -7.08 15.48
CA ALA A 4 -14.53 -5.98 14.84
C ALA A 4 -13.77 -5.35 13.65
N LEU A 5 -12.44 -5.47 13.64
CA LEU A 5 -11.58 -4.99 12.54
C LEU A 5 -11.57 -6.02 11.40
N GLU A 6 -11.55 -7.32 11.73
CA GLU A 6 -11.60 -8.40 10.75
C GLU A 6 -12.88 -8.37 9.88
N SER A 7 -14.02 -7.91 10.44
CA SER A 7 -15.25 -7.69 9.69
C SER A 7 -15.25 -6.44 8.80
N ALA A 8 -14.38 -5.46 9.09
CA ALA A 8 -14.31 -4.21 8.34
C ALA A 8 -13.38 -4.32 7.12
N ASP A 9 -12.32 -5.11 7.21
CA ASP A 9 -11.39 -5.36 6.10
C ASP A 9 -11.96 -6.31 5.04
N THR A 10 -12.90 -7.18 5.43
CA THR A 10 -13.69 -7.98 4.49
C THR A 10 -14.88 -7.23 3.89
N HIS A 11 -15.12 -5.98 4.32
CA HIS A 11 -16.22 -5.19 3.77
C HIS A 11 -15.93 -4.85 2.29
N PRO A 12 -16.87 -5.11 1.37
CA PRO A 12 -16.63 -4.96 -0.07
C PRO A 12 -16.21 -3.54 -0.47
N LEU A 13 -16.67 -2.52 0.26
CA LEU A 13 -16.26 -1.13 0.05
C LEU A 13 -14.79 -0.89 0.38
N THR A 14 -14.28 -1.49 1.47
CA THR A 14 -12.88 -1.35 1.90
C THR A 14 -11.96 -2.00 0.88
N LEU A 15 -12.27 -3.22 0.44
CA LEU A 15 -11.53 -3.94 -0.61
C LEU A 15 -11.51 -3.17 -1.94
N PHE A 16 -12.65 -2.57 -2.32
CA PHE A 16 -12.74 -1.79 -3.54
C PHE A 16 -11.92 -0.49 -3.45
N SER A 17 -11.98 0.22 -2.31
CA SER A 17 -11.16 1.41 -2.11
C SER A 17 -9.66 1.11 -2.08
N ASP A 18 -9.27 -0.01 -1.46
CA ASP A 18 -7.89 -0.46 -1.41
C ASP A 18 -7.37 -0.82 -2.81
N ALA A 19 -8.14 -1.59 -3.58
CA ALA A 19 -7.78 -1.93 -4.97
C ALA A 19 -7.61 -0.69 -5.86
N ILE A 20 -8.48 0.32 -5.71
CA ILE A 20 -8.36 1.61 -6.42
C ILE A 20 -7.10 2.34 -5.99
N GLY A 21 -6.85 2.46 -4.68
CA GLY A 21 -5.68 3.13 -4.13
C GLY A 21 -4.38 2.46 -4.60
N LEU A 22 -4.31 1.13 -4.49
CA LEU A 22 -3.18 0.33 -4.94
C LEU A 22 -2.89 0.52 -6.44
N ALA A 23 -3.93 0.47 -7.28
CA ALA A 23 -3.80 0.68 -8.72
C ALA A 23 -3.35 2.11 -9.05
N ALA A 24 -3.93 3.12 -8.40
CA ALA A 24 -3.58 4.52 -8.58
C ALA A 24 -2.12 4.78 -8.18
N PHE A 25 -1.70 4.37 -6.98
CA PHE A 25 -0.34 4.58 -6.49
C PHE A 25 0.70 3.80 -7.30
N THR A 26 0.41 2.56 -7.70
CA THR A 26 1.32 1.79 -8.57
C THR A 26 1.50 2.49 -9.92
N THR A 27 0.41 3.00 -10.50
CA THR A 27 0.44 3.70 -11.79
C THR A 27 1.21 5.00 -11.68
N THR A 28 0.97 5.82 -10.65
CA THR A 28 1.71 7.07 -10.41
C THR A 28 3.19 6.81 -10.19
N GLY A 29 3.56 5.81 -9.37
CA GLY A 29 4.95 5.46 -9.13
C GLY A 29 5.66 5.00 -10.40
N THR A 30 4.97 4.23 -11.23
CA THR A 30 5.46 3.79 -12.54
C THR A 30 5.68 4.97 -13.48
N ILE A 31 4.72 5.90 -13.58
CA ILE A 31 4.82 7.09 -14.42
C ILE A 31 6.01 7.95 -13.98
N VAL A 32 6.11 8.25 -12.68
CA VAL A 32 7.19 9.10 -12.14
C VAL A 32 8.55 8.45 -12.36
N ALA A 33 8.70 7.15 -12.09
CA ALA A 33 9.97 6.46 -12.28
C ALA A 33 10.37 6.37 -13.77
N THR A 34 9.40 6.17 -14.65
CA THR A 34 9.65 6.13 -16.11
C THR A 34 10.05 7.51 -16.63
N GLN A 35 9.42 8.58 -16.16
CA GLN A 35 9.78 9.96 -16.50
C GLN A 35 11.15 10.38 -15.97
N ALA A 36 11.66 9.68 -14.96
CA ALA A 36 13.00 9.87 -14.41
C ALA A 36 14.06 8.98 -15.08
N ASP A 37 13.74 8.33 -16.21
CA ASP A 37 14.63 7.43 -16.96
C ASP A 37 15.25 6.30 -16.09
N ILE A 38 14.51 5.86 -15.07
CA ILE A 38 14.94 4.76 -14.19
C ILE A 38 14.85 3.44 -14.97
N PRO A 39 15.84 2.52 -14.83
CA PRO A 39 15.76 1.20 -15.44
C PRO A 39 14.53 0.42 -14.94
N VAL A 40 14.04 -0.52 -15.77
CA VAL A 40 12.79 -1.28 -15.51
C VAL A 40 12.73 -1.88 -14.10
N PHE A 41 13.85 -2.42 -13.60
CA PHE A 41 13.91 -2.94 -12.23
C PHE A 41 13.59 -1.86 -11.19
N GLY A 42 14.20 -0.68 -11.32
CA GLY A 42 13.95 0.45 -10.42
C GLY A 42 12.53 1.02 -10.57
N VAL A 43 11.95 0.99 -11.78
CA VAL A 43 10.54 1.38 -11.99
C VAL A 43 9.60 0.49 -11.19
N VAL A 44 9.79 -0.84 -11.27
CA VAL A 44 9.01 -1.79 -10.48
C VAL A 44 9.22 -1.55 -8.98
N THR A 45 10.46 -1.40 -8.53
CA THR A 45 10.77 -1.13 -7.12
C THR A 45 10.09 0.15 -6.61
N ILE A 46 10.20 1.26 -7.34
CA ILE A 46 9.59 2.54 -6.95
C ILE A 46 8.06 2.44 -6.95
N ALA A 47 7.48 1.81 -7.97
CA ALA A 47 6.03 1.61 -8.04
C ALA A 47 5.51 0.78 -6.85
N THR A 48 6.20 -0.31 -6.50
CA THR A 48 5.85 -1.15 -5.35
C THR A 48 5.98 -0.38 -4.03
N ILE A 49 7.09 0.34 -3.82
CA ILE A 49 7.30 1.14 -2.61
C ILE A 49 6.21 2.21 -2.48
N ASN A 50 5.86 2.89 -3.58
CA ASN A 50 4.83 3.93 -3.56
C ASN A 50 3.45 3.35 -3.23
N ALA A 51 3.10 2.20 -3.81
CA ALA A 51 1.83 1.52 -3.58
C ALA A 51 1.70 1.03 -2.13
N VAL A 52 2.72 0.35 -1.62
CA VAL A 52 2.74 -0.19 -0.26
C VAL A 52 2.86 0.93 0.78
N GLY A 53 3.69 1.94 0.52
CA GLY A 53 3.84 3.11 1.38
C GLY A 53 2.54 3.92 1.48
N GLY A 54 1.79 4.06 0.39
CA GLY A 54 0.48 4.70 0.39
C GLY A 54 -0.53 3.97 1.30
N GLY A 55 -0.59 2.64 1.21
CA GLY A 55 -1.42 1.81 2.09
C GLY A 55 -1.01 1.95 3.56
N ALA A 56 0.29 1.89 3.85
CA ALA A 56 0.81 2.08 5.22
C ALA A 56 0.48 3.46 5.80
N VAL A 57 0.54 4.53 5.00
CA VAL A 57 0.14 5.87 5.44
C VAL A 57 -1.37 5.92 5.71
N ALA A 58 -2.20 5.27 4.88
CA ALA A 58 -3.63 5.17 5.12
C ALA A 58 -3.94 4.44 6.43
N ASP A 59 -3.23 3.34 6.72
CA ASP A 59 -3.36 2.61 7.97
C ASP A 59 -3.03 3.49 9.18
N ILE A 60 -1.92 4.24 9.13
CA ILE A 60 -1.54 5.20 10.19
C ILE A 60 -2.63 6.26 10.40
N LEU A 61 -3.17 6.82 9.31
CA LEU A 61 -4.25 7.83 9.39
C LEU A 61 -5.54 7.28 9.98
N LEU A 62 -5.77 5.97 9.85
CA LEU A 62 -6.92 5.25 10.40
C LEU A 62 -6.67 4.69 11.80
N ASP A 63 -5.53 5.03 12.43
CA ASP A 63 -5.09 4.48 13.72
C ASP A 63 -4.99 2.93 13.72
N ARG A 64 -4.64 2.37 12.56
CA ARG A 64 -4.37 0.94 12.35
C ARG A 64 -2.86 0.72 12.34
N SER A 65 -2.42 -0.43 12.84
CA SER A 65 -1.00 -0.80 12.77
C SER A 65 -0.64 -1.14 11.31
N PRO A 66 0.30 -0.43 10.67
CA PRO A 66 0.72 -0.75 9.31
C PRO A 66 1.55 -2.04 9.33
N PHE A 67 0.94 -3.14 8.92
CA PHE A 67 1.52 -4.48 8.97
C PHE A 67 2.88 -4.56 8.27
N ILE A 68 3.07 -3.84 7.16
CA ILE A 68 4.34 -3.87 6.41
C ILE A 68 5.54 -3.26 7.17
N LEU A 69 5.30 -2.38 8.14
CA LEU A 69 6.35 -1.66 8.88
C LEU A 69 6.70 -2.35 10.21
N PHE A 70 5.76 -3.09 10.79
CA PHE A 70 5.84 -3.59 12.16
C PHE A 70 5.69 -5.10 12.30
N ASP A 71 5.58 -5.86 11.20
CA ASP A 71 5.69 -7.32 11.32
C ASP A 71 7.10 -7.64 11.82
N ASP A 72 7.18 -8.20 13.03
CA ASP A 72 8.41 -8.43 13.76
C ASP A 72 9.33 -9.33 12.91
N PHE A 73 10.33 -8.74 12.25
CA PHE A 73 11.47 -9.47 11.64
C PHE A 73 12.31 -10.23 12.68
N TYR A 74 11.92 -10.16 13.95
CA TYR A 74 12.57 -10.78 15.10
C TYR A 74 11.60 -11.67 15.87
N ARG A 75 11.14 -12.75 15.23
CA ARG A 75 10.65 -13.93 15.94
C ARG A 75 11.00 -15.23 15.22
#